data_AF-A0A7J9QVI8-F1
#
_entry.id   AF-A0A7J9QVI8-F1
#
_cell.length_a   1.000
_cell.length_b   1.000
_cell.length_c   1.000
_cell.angle_alpha   90.00
_cell.angle_beta   90.00
_cell.angle_gamma   90.00
#
_symmetry.space_group_name_H-M   'P 1'
#
loop_
_entity.id
_entity.type
_entity.pdbx_description
1 polymer ?
#
loop_
_entity_poly.entity_id
_entity_poly.type
_entity_poly.pdbx_seq_one_letter_code
_entity_poly.pdbx_strand_id
1 'polypeptide(L)'
;MAAAVIIIPIIVVSIAALTSYLVYQLFLKNYLAKRSISQTLDKYNIQKTPSQIIKEYHENKGEHLTHEEIQKLEKNYTINEPEQFLAMYDAIRENSKDRK
;
A
#
# COMPACT_ATOMS: atom_id res chain seq x y z
N MET A 1 20.42 7.14 -46.65
CA MET A 1 19.48 8.12 -46.08
C MET A 1 18.08 7.53 -45.82
N ALA A 2 17.55 6.64 -46.68
CA ALA A 2 16.22 6.04 -46.49
C ALA A 2 16.07 5.14 -45.23
N ALA A 3 17.09 4.37 -44.85
CA ALA A 3 17.01 3.47 -43.69
C ALA A 3 16.81 4.20 -42.35
N ALA A 4 17.44 5.35 -42.15
CA ALA A 4 17.32 6.12 -40.91
C ALA A 4 15.89 6.66 -40.69
N VAL A 5 15.18 6.98 -41.77
CA VAL A 5 13.79 7.49 -41.73
C VAL A 5 12.81 6.42 -41.22
N ILE A 6 13.14 5.13 -41.40
CA ILE A 6 12.30 4.01 -40.95
C ILE A 6 12.69 3.54 -39.54
N ILE A 7 13.99 3.57 -39.21
CA ILE A 7 14.49 3.04 -37.93
C ILE A 7 14.09 3.93 -36.74
N ILE A 8 14.18 5.26 -36.90
CA ILE A 8 13.85 6.21 -35.83
C ILE A 8 12.41 6.07 -35.31
N PRO A 9 11.35 6.04 -36.16
CA PRO A 9 9.98 5.90 -35.66
C PRO A 9 9.74 4.55 -34.98
N ILE A 10 10.35 3.46 -35.47
CA ILE A 10 10.23 2.14 -34.85
C ILE A 10 10.80 2.14 -33.44
N ILE A 11 11.97 2.75 -33.24
CA ILE A 11 12.59 2.86 -31.91
C ILE A 11 11.71 3.69 -30.98
N VAL A 12 11.18 4.83 -31.44
CA VAL A 12 10.31 5.70 -30.64
C VAL A 12 9.03 4.97 -30.22
N VAL A 13 8.37 4.28 -31.15
CA VAL A 13 7.17 3.47 -30.85
C VAL A 13 7.49 2.34 -29.88
N SER A 14 8.64 1.68 -30.03
CA SER A 14 9.06 0.60 -29.14
C SER A 14 9.29 1.09 -27.71
N ILE A 15 9.97 2.23 -27.54
CA ILE A 15 10.21 2.84 -26.23
C ILE A 15 8.88 3.27 -25.60
N ALA A 16 7.99 3.90 -26.38
CA ALA A 16 6.68 4.30 -25.89
C ALA A 16 5.85 3.09 -25.43
N ALA A 17 5.79 2.03 -26.22
CA ALA A 17 5.06 0.80 -25.88
C ALA A 17 5.58 0.14 -24.60
N LEU A 18 6.91 0.01 -24.46
CA LEU A 18 7.54 -0.53 -23.25
C LEU A 18 7.24 0.33 -22.02
N THR A 19 7.33 1.65 -22.16
CA THR A 19 7.09 2.58 -21.05
C THR A 19 5.64 2.52 -20.60
N SER A 20 4.69 2.55 -21.54
CA SER A 20 3.26 2.40 -21.25
C SER A 20 2.94 1.06 -20.58
N TYR A 21 3.57 -0.03 -21.03
CA TYR A 21 3.39 -1.36 -20.43
C TYR A 21 3.85 -1.40 -18.98
N LEU A 22 5.02 -0.85 -18.66
CA LEU A 22 5.54 -0.81 -17.29
C LEU A 22 4.65 0.02 -16.37
N VAL A 23 4.20 1.19 -16.83
CA VAL A 23 3.28 2.05 -16.05
C VAL A 23 1.96 1.31 -15.80
N TYR A 24 1.39 0.67 -16.81
CA TYR A 24 0.17 -0.12 -16.68
C TYR A 24 0.34 -1.27 -15.67
N GLN A 25 1.45 -2.01 -15.77
CA GLN A 25 1.75 -3.12 -14.87
C GLN A 25 1.91 -2.66 -13.41
N LEU A 26 2.62 -1.55 -13.17
CA LEU A 26 2.77 -0.96 -11.84
C LEU A 26 1.42 -0.49 -11.27
N PHE A 27 0.60 0.16 -12.11
CA PHE A 27 -0.72 0.60 -11.72
C PHE A 27 -1.63 -0.58 -11.34
N LEU A 28 -1.65 -1.64 -12.13
CA LEU A 28 -2.42 -2.85 -11.85
C LEU A 28 -1.96 -3.53 -10.55
N LYS A 29 -0.65 -3.64 -10.33
CA LYS A 29 -0.09 -4.19 -9.09
C LYS A 29 -0.54 -3.38 -7.87
N ASN A 30 -0.46 -2.06 -7.94
CA ASN A 30 -0.92 -1.19 -6.86
C ASN A 30 -2.43 -1.32 -6.61
N TYR A 31 -3.23 -1.43 -7.68
CA TYR A 31 -4.68 -1.60 -7.57
C TYR A 31 -5.06 -2.95 -6.93
N LEU A 32 -4.43 -4.04 -7.39
CA LEU A 32 -4.66 -5.38 -6.85
C LEU A 32 -4.19 -5.50 -5.40
N ALA A 33 -3.06 -4.91 -5.04
CA ALA A 33 -2.57 -4.88 -3.66
C ALA A 33 -3.57 -4.19 -2.72
N LYS A 34 -4.08 -3.00 -3.10
CA LYS A 34 -5.13 -2.30 -2.34
C LYS A 34 -6.38 -3.17 -2.17
N ARG A 35 -6.83 -3.82 -3.25
CA ARG A 35 -8.01 -4.71 -3.20
C ARG A 35 -7.79 -5.91 -2.28
N SER A 36 -6.62 -6.55 -2.35
CA SER A 36 -6.28 -7.69 -1.49
C SER A 36 -6.23 -7.29 -0.02
N ILE A 37 -5.67 -6.13 0.30
CA ILE A 37 -5.63 -5.61 1.67
C ILE A 37 -7.05 -5.36 2.18
N SER A 38 -7.90 -4.68 1.39
CA SER A 38 -9.30 -4.47 1.73
C SER A 38 -10.07 -5.77 1.94
N GLN A 39 -9.88 -6.76 1.07
CA GLN A 39 -10.55 -8.08 1.20
C GLN A 39 -10.08 -8.85 2.43
N THR A 40 -8.79 -8.76 2.78
CA THR A 40 -8.26 -9.36 4.00
C THR A 40 -8.86 -8.69 5.24
N LEU A 41 -8.88 -7.35 5.29
CA LEU A 41 -9.50 -6.59 6.39
C LEU A 41 -10.99 -6.93 6.57
N ASP A 42 -11.72 -7.05 5.47
CA ASP A 42 -13.14 -7.42 5.44
C ASP A 42 -13.36 -8.87 5.92
N LYS A 43 -12.49 -9.80 5.51
CA LYS A 43 -12.52 -11.21 5.95
C LYS A 43 -12.29 -11.36 7.47
N TYR A 44 -11.50 -10.47 8.07
CA TYR A 44 -11.30 -10.43 9.52
C TYR A 44 -12.34 -9.57 10.27
N ASN A 45 -13.39 -9.09 9.57
CA ASN A 45 -14.47 -8.27 10.12
C ASN A 45 -13.97 -6.97 10.77
N ILE A 46 -12.82 -6.47 10.31
CA ILE A 46 -12.20 -5.27 10.81
C ILE A 46 -12.78 -4.09 10.02
N GLN A 47 -13.83 -3.46 10.56
CA GLN A 47 -14.43 -2.25 9.96
C GLN A 47 -13.49 -1.02 10.00
N LYS A 48 -12.33 -1.14 10.66
CA LYS A 48 -11.32 -0.08 10.79
C LYS A 48 -10.25 -0.22 9.69
N THR A 49 -9.90 0.89 9.03
CA THR A 49 -8.80 0.91 8.06
C THR A 49 -7.44 0.75 8.75
N PRO A 50 -6.38 0.26 8.07
CA PRO A 50 -5.04 0.17 8.64
C PRO A 50 -4.57 1.50 9.24
N SER A 51 -4.88 2.60 8.56
CA SER A 51 -4.59 3.97 9.03
C SER A 51 -5.28 4.28 10.37
N GLN A 52 -6.52 3.83 10.57
CA GLN A 52 -7.25 4.02 11.84
C GLN A 52 -6.66 3.16 12.96
N ILE A 53 -6.22 1.94 12.67
CA ILE A 53 -5.59 1.03 13.64
C ILE A 53 -4.25 1.61 14.10
N ILE A 54 -3.44 2.12 13.16
CA ILE A 54 -2.16 2.81 13.47
C ILE A 54 -2.43 4.03 14.34
N LYS A 55 -3.42 4.85 13.97
CA LYS A 55 -3.79 6.03 14.75
C LYS A 55 -4.16 5.67 16.19
N GLU A 56 -5.03 4.67 16.37
CA GLU A 56 -5.49 4.23 17.69
C GLU A 56 -4.37 3.62 18.55
N TYR A 57 -3.41 2.92 17.93
CA TYR A 57 -2.24 2.39 18.65
C TYR A 57 -1.37 3.50 19.23
N HIS A 58 -1.02 4.48 18.40
CA HIS A 58 -0.16 5.59 18.82
C HIS A 58 -0.91 6.55 19.77
N GLU A 59 -2.20 6.79 19.57
CA GLU A 59 -3.03 7.54 20.53
C GLU A 59 -3.12 6.83 21.89
N ASN A 60 -3.26 5.50 21.93
CA ASN A 60 -3.21 4.73 23.18
C ASN A 60 -1.82 4.78 23.86
N LYS A 61 -0.76 5.07 23.12
CA LYS A 61 0.60 5.31 23.66
C LYS A 61 0.87 6.77 24.04
N GLY A 62 -0.06 7.69 23.76
CA GLY A 62 0.11 9.12 23.99
C GLY A 62 0.88 9.86 22.87
N GLU A 63 1.07 9.21 21.72
CA GLU A 63 1.71 9.79 20.54
C GLU A 63 0.65 10.24 19.52
N HIS A 64 0.58 11.54 19.23
CA HIS A 64 -0.31 12.07 18.20
C HIS A 64 0.42 12.13 16.86
N LEU A 65 0.16 11.13 16.01
CA LEU A 65 0.65 11.12 14.63
C LEU A 65 -0.25 11.97 13.72
N THR A 66 0.38 12.71 12.81
CA THR A 66 -0.33 13.42 11.75
C THR A 66 -0.81 12.45 10.65
N HIS A 67 -1.79 12.88 9.84
CA HIS A 67 -2.38 12.02 8.81
C HIS A 67 -1.35 11.56 7.75
N GLU A 68 -0.37 12.41 7.44
CA GLU A 68 0.70 12.08 6.49
C GLU A 68 1.66 11.02 7.03
N GLU A 69 1.99 11.08 8.31
CA GLU A 69 2.84 10.08 8.98
C GLU A 69 2.16 8.72 9.06
N ILE A 70 0.85 8.71 9.35
CA ILE A 70 0.04 7.48 9.36
C ILE A 70 0.06 6.82 7.97
N GLN A 71 -0.12 7.59 6.89
CA GLN A 71 -0.05 7.03 5.53
C GLN A 71 1.34 6.50 5.17
N LYS A 72 2.41 7.16 5.64
CA LYS A 72 3.79 6.71 5.42
C LYS A 72 4.06 5.40 6.17
N LEU A 73 3.62 5.31 7.41
CA LEU A 73 3.70 4.10 8.23
C LEU A 73 2.90 2.95 7.63
N GLU A 74 1.67 3.20 7.18
CA GLU A 74 0.83 2.20 6.52
C GLU A 74 1.53 1.59 5.30
N LYS A 75 2.13 2.44 4.45
CA LYS A 75 2.90 1.97 3.29
C LYS A 75 4.13 1.17 3.72
N ASN A 76 4.86 1.63 4.73
CA ASN A 76 6.05 0.93 5.22
C ASN A 76 5.68 -0.45 5.79
N TYR A 77 4.66 -0.53 6.62
CA TYR A 77 4.19 -1.79 7.20
C TYR A 77 3.65 -2.76 6.14
N THR A 78 2.98 -2.26 5.09
CA THR A 78 2.47 -3.12 4.02
C THR A 78 3.60 -3.74 3.18
N ILE A 79 4.69 -3.00 2.97
CA ILE A 79 5.75 -3.38 2.01
C ILE A 79 6.94 -4.05 2.70
N ASN A 80 7.38 -3.50 3.83
CA ASN A 80 8.65 -3.87 4.46
C ASN A 80 8.44 -4.72 5.73
N GLU A 81 7.41 -4.41 6.53
CA GLU A 81 7.26 -4.98 7.88
C GLU A 81 5.79 -5.38 8.20
N PRO A 82 5.22 -6.34 7.45
CA PRO A 82 3.82 -6.75 7.66
C PRO A 82 3.60 -7.39 9.04
N GLU A 83 4.61 -8.06 9.59
CA GLU A 83 4.49 -8.72 10.90
C GLU A 83 4.40 -7.73 12.07
N GLN A 84 5.05 -6.57 11.95
CA GLN A 84 4.92 -5.50 12.95
C GLN A 84 3.51 -4.94 13.01
N PHE A 85 2.84 -4.81 11.86
CA PHE A 85 1.43 -4.39 11.82
C PHE A 85 0.51 -5.43 12.47
N LEU A 86 0.77 -6.73 12.26
CA LEU A 86 0.01 -7.79 12.92
C LEU A 86 0.21 -7.78 14.44
N ALA A 87 1.45 -7.67 14.92
CA ALA A 87 1.75 -7.58 16.34
C ALA A 87 1.12 -6.33 17.00
N MET A 88 1.12 -5.20 16.29
CA MET A 88 0.45 -3.97 16.73
C MET A 88 -1.07 -4.17 16.83
N TYR A 89 -1.68 -4.80 15.82
CA TYR A 89 -3.10 -5.11 15.81
C TYR A 89 -3.48 -6.06 16.95
N ASP A 90 -2.69 -7.11 17.19
CA ASP A 90 -2.93 -8.05 18.29
C ASP A 90 -2.84 -7.37 19.66
N ALA A 91 -1.87 -6.46 19.85
CA ALA A 91 -1.76 -5.68 21.09
C ALA A 91 -3.00 -4.78 21.35
N ILE A 92 -3.55 -4.14 20.30
CA ILE A 92 -4.79 -3.35 20.42
C ILE A 92 -5.96 -4.27 20.74
N ARG A 93 -6.05 -5.41 20.05
CA ARG A 93 -7.12 -6.39 20.23
C ARG A 93 -7.14 -6.97 21.64
N GLU A 94 -5.98 -7.30 22.22
CA GLU A 94 -5.87 -7.76 23.60
C GLU A 94 -6.26 -6.67 24.60
N ASN A 95 -5.72 -5.45 24.44
CA ASN A 95 -6.08 -4.31 25.30
C ASN A 95 -7.59 -3.99 25.25
N SER A 96 -8.23 -4.17 24.08
CA SER A 96 -9.68 -4.00 23.93
C SER A 96 -10.51 -5.10 24.60
N LYS A 97 -9.94 -6.31 24.78
CA LYS A 97 -10.59 -7.41 25.52
C LYS A 97 -10.50 -7.21 27.03
N ASP A 98 -9.37 -6.70 27.53
CA ASP A 98 -9.19 -6.39 28.96
C ASP A 98 -10.05 -5.20 29.44
N ARG A 99 -10.48 -4.32 28.52
CA ARG A 99 -11.39 -3.20 28.82
C ARG A 99 -12.89 -3.56 28.76
N LYS A 100 -13.25 -4.84 28.62
CA LYS A 100 -14.63 -5.34 28.64
C LYS A 100 -14.93 -6.07 29.93
#